data_AF-A0A0G1W2N2-F1
#
_entry.id   AF-A0A0G1W2N2-F1
#
_cell.length_a   1.000
_cell.length_b   1.000
_cell.length_c   1.000
_cell.angle_alpha   90.00
_cell.angle_beta   90.00
_cell.angle_gamma   90.00
#
_symmetry.space_group_name_H-M   'P 1'
#
loop_
_entity.id
_entity.type
_entity.pdbx_description
1 polymer ?
#
loop_
_entity_poly.entity_id
_entity_poly.type
_entity_poly.pdbx_seq_one_letter_code
_entity_poly.pdbx_strand_id
1 'polypeptide(L)'
;MKKPIENTTNPTVTRRGILNMQVCVPSSWNNDRITQFANANNPCGTRAGWFIRKKGSPYLSGDPERCPCESRANFVHVMLDA
;
A
#
# COMPACT_ATOMS: atom_id res chain seq x y z
N MET A 1 5.63 29.87 4.08
CA MET A 1 4.54 29.04 4.64
C MET A 1 5.05 27.62 4.78
N LYS A 2 5.27 27.12 6.01
CA LYS A 2 5.68 25.73 6.24
C LYS A 2 4.41 24.87 6.16
N LYS A 3 4.34 23.94 5.21
CA LYS A 3 3.24 22.96 5.10
C LYS A 3 3.16 22.18 6.42
N PRO A 4 1.95 21.88 6.93
CA PRO A 4 1.80 21.10 8.16
C PRO A 4 2.47 19.74 7.98
N ILE A 5 3.31 19.36 8.94
CA ILE A 5 3.97 18.06 9.01
C ILE A 5 2.88 17.07 9.47
N GLU A 6 2.10 16.57 8.52
CA GLU A 6 1.18 15.45 8.74
C GLU A 6 1.96 14.28 9.34
N ASN A 7 1.43 13.64 10.39
CA ASN A 7 2.04 12.53 11.14
C ASN A 7 2.78 11.53 10.22
N THR A 8 4.09 11.74 10.07
CA THR A 8 4.95 11.09 9.07
C THR A 8 5.24 9.62 9.40
N THR A 9 4.72 9.10 10.50
CA THR A 9 4.93 7.74 11.02
C THR A 9 3.77 6.78 10.75
N ASN A 10 2.58 7.26 10.37
CA ASN A 10 1.41 6.39 10.27
C ASN A 10 1.25 5.77 8.87
N PRO A 11 0.93 4.47 8.75
CA PRO A 11 0.59 3.86 7.48
C PRO A 11 -0.68 4.51 6.89
N THR A 12 -0.75 4.66 5.57
CA THR A 12 -1.88 5.33 4.91
C THR A 12 -2.31 4.61 3.65
N VAL A 13 -3.61 4.70 3.33
CA VAL A 13 -4.12 4.34 2.00
C VAL A 13 -3.94 5.55 1.08
N THR A 14 -3.09 5.41 0.07
CA THR A 14 -2.73 6.49 -0.87
C THR A 14 -3.60 6.51 -2.14
N ARG A 15 -4.21 5.38 -2.50
CA ARG A 15 -5.15 5.27 -3.61
C ARG A 15 -6.22 4.23 -3.31
N ARG A 16 -7.46 4.52 -3.68
CA ARG A 16 -8.59 3.59 -3.63
C ARG A 16 -9.18 3.45 -5.03
N GLY A 17 -9.29 2.22 -5.50
CA GLY A 17 -10.05 1.84 -6.68
C GLY A 17 -11.03 0.72 -6.32
N ILE A 18 -11.88 0.35 -7.27
CA ILE A 18 -12.90 -0.69 -7.05
C ILE A 18 -12.26 -2.06 -6.80
N LEU A 19 -11.24 -2.41 -7.61
CA LEU A 19 -10.53 -3.70 -7.55
C LEU A 19 -9.02 -3.55 -7.32
N ASN A 20 -8.56 -2.34 -7.02
CA ASN A 20 -7.16 -2.11 -6.67
C ASN A 20 -7.03 -1.02 -5.62
N MET A 21 -5.93 -1.03 -4.89
CA MET A 21 -5.57 0.05 -3.98
C MET A 21 -4.05 0.18 -3.86
N GLN A 22 -3.60 1.31 -3.33
CA GLN A 22 -2.20 1.54 -3.01
C GLN A 22 -2.08 2.00 -1.57
N VAL A 23 -1.20 1.35 -0.81
CA VAL A 23 -0.87 1.75 0.56
C VAL A 23 0.55 2.28 0.64
N CYS A 24 0.80 3.20 1.57
CA CYS A 24 2.12 3.65 1.98
C CYS A 24 2.37 3.19 3.41
N VAL A 25 3.29 2.24 3.58
CA VAL A 25 3.51 1.51 4.85
C VAL A 25 4.99 1.45 5.19
N PRO A 26 5.37 1.23 6.46
CA PRO A 26 6.76 1.01 6.83
C PRO A 26 7.36 -0.16 6.03
N SER A 27 8.57 0.02 5.52
CA SER A 27 9.34 -0.97 4.78
C SER A 27 9.53 -2.29 5.54
N SER A 28 9.54 -2.23 6.88
CA SER A 28 9.65 -3.38 7.78
C SER A 28 8.38 -4.23 7.90
N TRP A 29 7.24 -3.78 7.38
CA TRP A 29 6.01 -4.55 7.45
C TRP A 29 6.05 -5.78 6.54
N ASN A 30 5.67 -6.94 7.09
CA ASN A 30 5.43 -8.15 6.29
C ASN A 30 4.11 -8.06 5.52
N ASN A 31 3.90 -9.01 4.59
CA ASN A 31 2.75 -9.00 3.70
C ASN A 31 1.41 -9.15 4.44
N ASP A 32 1.39 -9.94 5.52
CA ASP A 32 0.19 -10.18 6.31
C ASP A 32 -0.28 -8.90 7.00
N ARG A 33 0.66 -8.15 7.60
CA ARG A 33 0.35 -6.87 8.26
C ARG A 33 -0.14 -5.82 7.27
N ILE A 34 0.43 -5.78 6.07
CA ILE A 34 -0.02 -4.90 4.98
C ILE A 34 -1.46 -5.23 4.58
N THR A 35 -1.76 -6.52 4.40
CA THR A 35 -3.08 -7.00 4.00
C THR A 35 -4.12 -6.76 5.09
N GLN A 36 -3.78 -7.00 6.36
CA GLN A 36 -4.64 -6.68 7.50
C GLN A 36 -4.97 -5.19 7.57
N PHE A 37 -3.96 -4.32 7.40
CA PHE A 37 -4.16 -2.88 7.34
C PHE A 37 -5.09 -2.48 6.19
N ALA A 38 -4.89 -3.04 4.99
CA ALA A 38 -5.72 -2.77 3.82
C ALA A 38 -7.18 -3.18 4.07
N ASN A 39 -7.42 -4.40 4.55
CA ASN A 39 -8.77 -4.91 4.85
C ASN A 39 -9.46 -4.10 5.96
N ALA A 40 -8.73 -3.63 6.97
CA ALA A 40 -9.28 -2.81 8.05
C ALA A 40 -9.66 -1.39 7.59
N ASN A 41 -8.88 -0.79 6.69
CA ASN A 41 -9.07 0.60 6.27
C ASN A 41 -9.97 0.77 5.05
N ASN A 42 -10.10 -0.28 4.22
CA ASN A 42 -10.89 -0.25 3.00
C ASN A 42 -11.42 -1.66 2.69
N PRO A 43 -12.45 -2.18 3.38
CA PRO A 43 -12.95 -3.52 3.10
C PRO A 43 -13.32 -3.71 1.61
N CYS A 44 -12.76 -4.71 0.93
CA CYS A 44 -12.96 -4.88 -0.52
C CYS A 44 -14.31 -5.49 -0.91
N GLY A 45 -15.10 -5.99 0.06
CA GLY A 45 -16.38 -6.65 -0.19
C GLY A 45 -16.28 -8.05 -0.82
N THR A 46 -15.08 -8.55 -1.12
CA THR A 46 -14.85 -9.92 -1.58
C THR A 46 -14.56 -10.85 -0.42
N ARG A 47 -14.80 -12.16 -0.58
CA ARG A 47 -14.43 -13.18 0.42
C ARG A 47 -12.92 -13.34 0.58
N ALA A 48 -12.14 -12.97 -0.44
CA ALA A 48 -10.70 -13.15 -0.46
C ALA A 48 -9.93 -11.99 0.20
N GLY A 49 -10.56 -10.82 0.36
CA GLY A 49 -9.87 -9.65 0.88
C GLY A 49 -8.93 -9.03 -0.17
N TRP A 50 -8.14 -8.06 0.26
CA TRP A 50 -7.02 -7.56 -0.54
C TRP A 50 -5.86 -8.56 -0.54
N PHE A 51 -5.13 -8.62 -1.65
CA PHE A 51 -3.85 -9.33 -1.75
C PHE A 51 -2.81 -8.46 -2.45
N ILE A 52 -1.54 -8.61 -2.06
CA ILE A 52 -0.44 -7.82 -2.62
C ILE A 52 -0.17 -8.26 -4.06
N ARG A 53 -0.08 -7.28 -4.97
CA ARG A 53 0.33 -7.49 -6.35
C ARG A 53 1.80 -7.93 -6.40
N LYS A 54 2.03 -9.17 -6.83
CA LYS A 54 3.36 -9.80 -6.78
C LYS A 54 4.28 -9.44 -7.93
N LYS A 55 5.60 -9.48 -7.66
CA LYS A 55 6.65 -9.35 -8.68
C LYS A 55 6.36 -10.28 -9.87
N GLY A 56 6.47 -9.75 -11.09
CA GLY A 56 6.15 -10.46 -12.32
C GLY A 56 4.69 -10.29 -12.80
N SER A 57 3.84 -9.65 -12.00
CA SER A 57 2.51 -9.23 -12.47
C SER A 57 2.64 -8.24 -13.64
N PRO A 58 1.90 -8.43 -14.75
CA PRO A 58 1.90 -7.48 -15.86
C PRO A 58 1.40 -6.09 -15.42
N TYR A 59 0.62 -6.03 -14.35
CA TYR A 59 0.09 -4.79 -13.79
C TYR A 59 1.08 -4.01 -12.91
N LEU A 60 2.28 -4.54 -12.67
CA LEU A 60 3.37 -3.75 -12.09
C LEU A 60 4.12 -2.95 -13.16
N SER A 61 3.97 -3.27 -14.45
CA SER A 61 4.60 -2.51 -15.55
C SER A 61 6.12 -2.28 -15.41
N GLY A 62 6.82 -3.21 -14.75
CA GLY A 62 8.26 -3.10 -14.46
C GLY A 62 8.61 -2.54 -13.08
N ASP A 63 7.63 -1.98 -12.35
CA ASP A 63 7.84 -1.49 -10.99
C ASP A 63 8.08 -2.64 -9.99
N PRO A 64 8.84 -2.39 -8.91
CA PRO A 64 9.00 -3.35 -7.83
C PRO A 64 7.70 -3.56 -7.05
N GLU A 65 7.52 -4.76 -6.48
CA GLU A 65 6.40 -5.07 -5.57
C GLU A 65 6.33 -4.13 -4.35
N ARG A 66 7.49 -3.60 -3.93
CA ARG A 66 7.64 -2.61 -2.86
C ARG A 66 8.41 -1.42 -3.39
N CYS A 67 7.70 -0.41 -3.87
CA CYS A 67 8.31 0.79 -4.41
C CYS A 67 8.68 1.76 -3.28
N PRO A 68 9.95 2.20 -3.14
CA PRO A 68 10.34 3.16 -2.10
C PRO A 68 9.50 4.45 -2.16
N CYS A 69 9.07 4.94 -1.00
CA CYS A 69 8.37 6.23 -0.93
C CYS A 69 9.37 7.39 -0.97
N GLU A 70 9.31 8.23 -2.00
CA GLU A 70 10.21 9.40 -2.14
C GLU A 70 9.95 10.48 -1.08
N SER A 71 8.74 10.54 -0.54
CA SER A 71 8.35 11.56 0.45
C SER A 71 8.57 11.11 1.90
N ARG A 72 8.77 9.81 2.15
CA ARG A 72 8.82 9.23 3.51
C ARG A 72 9.94 8.21 3.60
N ALA A 73 11.00 8.54 4.34
CA ALA A 73 12.11 7.63 4.59
C ALA A 73 11.61 6.34 5.27
N ASN A 74 12.16 5.19 4.87
CA ASN A 74 11.80 3.86 5.37
C ASN A 74 10.34 3.43 5.11
N PHE A 75 9.63 4.06 4.17
CA PHE A 75 8.31 3.64 3.70
C PHE A 75 8.35 3.08 2.29
N VAL A 76 7.39 2.22 1.99
CA VAL A 76 7.18 1.66 0.65
C VAL A 76 5.72 1.80 0.23
N HIS A 77 5.52 2.05 -1.05
CA HIS A 77 4.26 1.92 -1.74
C HIS A 77 4.06 0.48 -2.20
N VAL A 78 2.89 -0.08 -1.87
CA VAL A 78 2.50 -1.44 -2.24
C VAL A 78 1.14 -1.39 -2.90
N MET A 79 1.07 -1.98 -4.09
CA MET A 79 -0.18 -2.17 -4.82
C MET A 79 -0.88 -3.45 -4.34
N LEU A 80 -2.18 -3.36 -4.12
CA LEU A 80 -3.03 -4.50 -3.79
C LEU A 80 -4.19 -4.61 -4.78
N ASP A 81 -4.66 -5.83 -4.97
CA ASP A 81 -5.80 -6.22 -5.80
C ASP A 81 -6.83 -7.00 -4.96
N ALA A 82 -8.08 -7.04 -5.42
CA ALA A 82 -9.20 -7.73 -4.75
C ALA A 82 -9.93 -8.70 -5.69
#